data_AF-A0A158NXX3-F1
#
_entry.id   AF-A0A158NXX3-F1
#
_cell.length_a   1.000
_cell.length_b   1.000
_cell.length_c   1.000
_cell.angle_alpha   90.00
_cell.angle_beta   90.00
_cell.angle_gamma   90.00
#
_symmetry.space_group_name_H-M   'P 1'
#
loop_
_entity.id
_entity.type
_entity.pdbx_description
1 polymer ?
#
loop_
_entity_poly.entity_id
_entity_poly.type
_entity_poly.pdbx_seq_one_letter_code
_entity_poly.pdbx_strand_id
1 'polypeptide(L)'
;MRLTSSLLKRVGEWSKKYANLPDSYIERAMAQVYWKTPNKPNYLPRTIERKQFRFSIHRPWTHQFYRDNAPGKVHKFVHVEPIKDWSFFRGDRVEVLVGKDKGKQGIVKEIYQERNWVIVEGLNTKLKCHKMGKKYLGVYMQQEQPLLITSQVQLVDPSDMEATPIEWRFTEDGQRVRVSVRSGRIIPIPVSSKETIDYKFPHLYQEQAKDTTKADVEKITFDPALKTFEMDIMEKMSIKEDRVPKKFYWY
;
A
#
# COMPACT_ATOMS: atom_id res chain seq x y z
N MET A 1 -15.53 -0.97 19.15
CA MET A 1 -14.23 -1.43 18.63
C MET A 1 -14.14 -1.04 17.15
N ARG A 2 -13.27 -0.09 16.78
CA ARG A 2 -12.97 0.16 15.37
C ARG A 2 -12.15 -1.03 14.88
N LEU A 3 -12.80 -2.03 14.28
CA LEU A 3 -12.11 -2.98 13.40
C LEU A 3 -11.40 -2.11 12.36
N THR A 4 -10.09 -1.97 12.52
CA THR A 4 -9.29 -0.96 11.83
C THR A 4 -9.47 -1.13 10.33
N SER A 5 -9.57 -0.01 9.60
CA SER A 5 -9.69 0.03 8.14
C SER A 5 -8.62 -0.80 7.41
N SER A 6 -7.52 -1.14 8.08
CA SER A 6 -6.49 -2.07 7.61
C SER A 6 -6.99 -3.50 7.36
N LEU A 7 -7.95 -4.02 8.13
CA LEU A 7 -8.48 -5.39 7.98
C LEU A 7 -9.43 -5.54 6.78
N LEU A 8 -10.04 -4.44 6.33
CA LEU A 8 -11.00 -4.44 5.21
C LEU A 8 -10.34 -4.17 3.86
N LYS A 9 -9.10 -3.64 3.85
CA LYS A 9 -8.36 -3.37 2.62
C LYS A 9 -7.77 -4.66 2.07
N ARG A 10 -7.96 -4.89 0.75
CA ARG A 10 -7.40 -6.05 0.04
C ARG A 10 -5.87 -6.02 -0.05
N VAL A 11 -5.30 -4.82 -0.09
CA VAL A 11 -3.87 -4.56 -0.24
C VAL A 11 -3.41 -3.74 0.96
N GLY A 12 -2.34 -4.20 1.61
CA GLY A 12 -1.77 -3.55 2.77
C GLY A 12 -1.21 -2.16 2.43
N GLU A 13 -1.23 -1.26 3.41
CA GLU A 13 -0.67 0.08 3.27
C GLU A 13 0.81 0.05 2.88
N TRP A 14 1.64 -0.71 3.60
CA TRP A 14 3.08 -0.78 3.36
C TRP A 14 3.44 -1.51 2.07
N SER A 15 2.54 -2.35 1.55
CA SER A 15 2.68 -2.99 0.23
C SER A 15 2.57 -2.00 -0.93
N LYS A 16 1.88 -0.87 -0.75
CA LYS A 16 1.63 0.12 -1.82
C LYS A 16 2.26 1.49 -1.56
N LYS A 17 2.61 1.80 -0.31
CA LYS A 17 3.15 3.11 0.09
C LYS A 17 4.31 3.58 -0.77
N TYR A 18 5.27 2.70 -1.04
CA TYR A 18 6.41 3.02 -1.90
C TYR A 18 5.99 3.38 -3.33
N ALA A 19 4.99 2.70 -3.87
CA ALA A 19 4.52 2.96 -5.24
C ALA A 19 3.75 4.27 -5.40
N ASN A 20 3.30 4.88 -4.29
CA ASN A 20 2.60 6.17 -4.28
C ASN A 20 1.36 6.21 -5.19
N LEU A 21 0.69 5.08 -5.36
CA LEU A 21 -0.51 4.97 -6.19
C LEU A 21 -1.77 5.19 -5.35
N PRO A 22 -2.79 5.90 -5.87
CA PRO A 22 -4.08 6.04 -5.20
C PRO A 22 -4.77 4.68 -4.98
N ASP A 23 -5.44 4.52 -3.84
CA ASP A 23 -6.19 3.30 -3.51
C ASP A 23 -7.21 2.95 -4.61
N SER A 24 -7.89 3.96 -5.17
CA SER A 24 -8.86 3.79 -6.26
C SER A 24 -8.25 3.26 -7.56
N TYR A 25 -6.99 3.62 -7.85
CA TYR A 25 -6.28 3.09 -9.01
C TYR A 25 -5.95 1.61 -8.82
N ILE A 26 -5.45 1.24 -7.64
CA ILE A 26 -5.10 -0.15 -7.32
C ILE A 26 -6.35 -1.03 -7.34
N GLU A 27 -7.45 -0.58 -6.73
CA GLU A 27 -8.73 -1.29 -6.74
C GLU A 27 -9.23 -1.50 -8.17
N ARG A 28 -9.17 -0.46 -9.02
CA ARG A 28 -9.55 -0.55 -10.43
C ARG A 28 -8.66 -1.50 -11.21
N ALA A 29 -7.35 -1.46 -10.99
CA ALA A 29 -6.39 -2.34 -11.67
C ALA A 29 -6.58 -3.81 -11.30
N MET A 30 -6.99 -4.10 -10.06
CA MET A 30 -7.31 -5.45 -9.60
C MET A 30 -8.71 -5.94 -9.98
N ALA A 31 -9.64 -5.01 -10.24
CA ALA A 31 -11.05 -5.34 -10.41
C ALA A 31 -11.26 -6.33 -11.56
N GLN A 32 -11.83 -7.49 -11.22
CA GLN A 32 -12.31 -8.48 -12.17
C GLN A 32 -13.80 -8.66 -11.95
N VAL A 33 -14.59 -7.97 -12.77
CA VAL A 33 -16.05 -8.00 -12.73
C VAL A 33 -16.55 -9.03 -13.72
N TYR A 34 -17.24 -10.05 -13.22
CA TYR A 34 -17.87 -11.08 -14.05
C TYR A 34 -19.24 -10.61 -14.56
N TRP A 35 -19.97 -9.89 -13.71
CA TRP A 35 -21.30 -9.38 -14.05
C TRP A 35 -21.60 -8.13 -13.25
N LYS A 36 -22.28 -7.16 -13.87
CA LYS A 36 -22.77 -5.94 -13.23
C LYS A 36 -24.17 -5.65 -13.72
N THR A 37 -25.06 -5.24 -12.81
CA THR A 37 -26.40 -4.79 -13.19
C THR A 37 -26.34 -3.59 -14.13
N PRO A 38 -27.21 -3.51 -15.14
CA PRO A 38 -27.35 -2.31 -15.97
C PRO A 38 -27.63 -1.07 -15.12
N ASN A 39 -27.11 0.08 -15.54
CA ASN A 39 -27.36 1.35 -14.87
C ASN A 39 -28.75 1.89 -15.27
N LYS A 40 -29.81 1.37 -14.65
CA LYS A 40 -31.21 1.71 -14.92
C LYS A 40 -31.97 1.87 -13.60
N PRO A 41 -33.00 2.75 -13.51
CA PRO A 41 -33.70 3.06 -12.25
C PRO A 41 -34.24 1.83 -11.51
N ASN A 42 -34.72 0.84 -12.27
CA ASN A 42 -35.35 -0.36 -11.71
C ASN A 42 -34.34 -1.43 -11.24
N TYR A 43 -33.04 -1.20 -11.43
CA TYR A 43 -32.00 -2.17 -11.08
C TYR A 43 -31.20 -1.66 -9.89
N LEU A 44 -31.14 -2.46 -8.83
CA LEU A 44 -30.21 -2.22 -7.73
C LEU A 44 -28.77 -2.40 -8.22
N PRO A 45 -27.81 -1.55 -7.81
CA PRO A 45 -26.42 -1.70 -8.21
C PRO A 45 -25.81 -2.95 -7.56
N ARG A 46 -25.80 -4.07 -8.30
CA ARG A 46 -25.16 -5.33 -7.88
C ARG A 46 -24.02 -5.67 -8.83
N THR A 47 -22.91 -6.10 -8.24
CA THR A 47 -21.71 -6.50 -8.98
C THR A 47 -21.22 -7.85 -8.48
N ILE A 48 -21.06 -8.80 -9.39
CA ILE A 48 -20.41 -10.08 -9.14
C ILE A 48 -18.96 -9.92 -9.59
N GLU A 49 -18.07 -9.87 -8.63
CA GLU A 49 -16.64 -9.66 -8.85
C GLU A 49 -15.81 -10.71 -8.12
N ARG A 50 -14.58 -10.87 -8.59
CA ARG A 50 -13.58 -11.68 -7.90
C ARG A 50 -13.17 -10.97 -6.61
N LYS A 51 -13.32 -11.68 -5.48
CA LYS A 51 -12.89 -11.19 -4.15
C LYS A 51 -11.57 -11.81 -3.70
N GLN A 52 -11.29 -13.05 -4.12
CA GLN A 52 -10.11 -13.79 -3.68
C GLN A 52 -9.05 -13.79 -4.79
N PHE A 53 -7.89 -13.19 -4.46
CA PHE A 53 -6.72 -13.15 -5.32
C PHE A 53 -5.57 -13.89 -4.66
N ARG A 54 -4.72 -14.53 -5.47
CA ARG A 54 -3.45 -15.07 -5.01
C ARG A 54 -2.41 -13.97 -5.09
N PHE A 55 -2.02 -13.46 -3.93
CA PHE A 55 -0.90 -12.54 -3.82
C PHE A 55 0.42 -13.30 -3.98
N SER A 56 1.26 -12.77 -4.87
CA SER A 56 2.62 -13.25 -5.10
C SER A 56 3.59 -12.09 -4.88
N ILE A 57 4.80 -12.20 -5.41
CA ILE A 57 5.76 -11.09 -5.43
C ILE A 57 5.30 -9.99 -6.43
N HIS A 58 4.39 -10.31 -7.35
CA HIS A 58 3.92 -9.36 -8.34
C HIS A 58 2.90 -8.39 -7.72
N ARG A 59 3.12 -7.09 -7.91
CA ARG A 59 2.26 -6.04 -7.36
C ARG A 59 0.87 -6.09 -8.00
N PRO A 60 -0.20 -5.76 -7.28
CA PRO A 60 -1.56 -5.93 -7.78
C PRO A 60 -1.90 -5.15 -9.06
N TRP A 61 -1.23 -4.02 -9.31
CA TRP A 61 -1.38 -3.20 -10.52
C TRP A 61 -0.47 -3.62 -11.69
N THR A 62 0.19 -4.78 -11.61
CA THR A 62 1.09 -5.27 -12.68
C THR A 62 0.41 -6.32 -13.55
N HIS A 63 0.84 -6.39 -14.82
CA HIS A 63 0.34 -7.39 -15.76
C HIS A 63 0.66 -8.83 -15.31
N GLN A 64 1.79 -9.06 -14.64
CA GLN A 64 2.15 -10.37 -14.10
C GLN A 64 1.14 -10.82 -13.03
N PHE A 65 0.72 -9.93 -12.13
CA PHE A 65 -0.31 -10.24 -11.15
C PHE A 65 -1.65 -10.58 -11.82
N TYR A 66 -2.03 -9.85 -12.87
CA TYR A 66 -3.21 -10.19 -13.66
C TYR A 66 -3.09 -11.59 -14.31
N ARG A 67 -1.93 -11.93 -14.88
CA ARG A 67 -1.68 -13.27 -15.46
C ARG A 67 -1.77 -14.39 -14.42
N ASP A 68 -1.24 -14.18 -13.23
CA ASP A 68 -1.34 -15.13 -12.11
C ASP A 68 -2.79 -15.35 -11.69
N ASN A 69 -3.60 -14.29 -11.75
CA ASN A 69 -5.00 -14.25 -11.33
C ASN A 69 -6.00 -14.16 -12.49
N ALA A 70 -5.63 -14.69 -13.67
CA ALA A 70 -6.48 -14.58 -14.86
C ALA A 70 -7.90 -15.15 -14.61
N PRO A 71 -8.94 -14.62 -15.27
CA PRO A 71 -10.30 -15.17 -15.19
C PRO A 71 -10.31 -16.69 -15.40
N GLY A 72 -11.07 -17.42 -14.58
CA GLY A 72 -11.12 -18.89 -14.60
C GLY A 72 -10.04 -19.61 -13.79
N LYS A 73 -8.93 -18.93 -13.40
CA LYS A 73 -7.94 -19.54 -12.50
C LYS A 73 -8.45 -19.56 -11.05
N VAL A 74 -8.64 -20.76 -10.52
CA VAL A 74 -8.96 -21.00 -9.11
C VAL A 74 -7.68 -21.34 -8.35
N HIS A 75 -7.45 -20.68 -7.22
CA HIS A 75 -6.31 -20.93 -6.35
C HIS A 75 -6.80 -21.43 -5.00
N LYS A 76 -6.03 -22.32 -4.37
CA LYS A 76 -6.28 -22.70 -2.97
C LYS A 76 -6.10 -21.47 -2.08
N PHE A 77 -6.97 -21.34 -1.08
CA PHE A 77 -6.85 -20.27 -0.08
C PHE A 77 -5.55 -20.45 0.72
N VAL A 78 -4.75 -19.39 0.80
CA VAL A 78 -3.52 -19.36 1.59
C VAL A 78 -3.87 -18.77 2.93
N HIS A 79 -3.72 -19.56 3.99
CA HIS A 79 -3.89 -19.08 5.35
C HIS A 79 -2.68 -18.21 5.72
N VAL A 80 -2.95 -17.00 6.18
CA VAL A 80 -1.95 -16.03 6.59
C VAL A 80 -2.25 -15.65 8.03
N GLU A 81 -1.23 -15.68 8.88
CA GLU A 81 -1.36 -15.32 10.29
C GLU A 81 -1.76 -13.84 10.40
N PRO A 82 -2.84 -13.50 11.14
CA PRO A 82 -3.27 -12.11 11.27
C PRO A 82 -2.28 -11.35 12.14
N ILE A 83 -1.62 -10.34 11.56
CA ILE A 83 -0.75 -9.43 12.29
C ILE A 83 -1.55 -8.18 12.69
N LYS A 84 -1.65 -7.91 13.99
CA LYS A 84 -2.34 -6.72 14.51
C LYS A 84 -1.53 -5.45 14.22
N ASP A 85 -0.27 -5.46 14.65
CA ASP A 85 0.64 -4.32 14.52
C ASP A 85 1.83 -4.71 13.65
N TRP A 86 1.96 -4.02 12.53
CA TRP A 86 3.03 -4.28 11.57
C TRP A 86 4.32 -3.58 12.00
N SER A 87 5.40 -4.35 12.18
CA SER A 87 6.65 -3.86 12.78
C SER A 87 7.81 -3.64 11.82
N PHE A 88 7.70 -4.01 10.54
CA PHE A 88 8.83 -4.00 9.59
C PHE A 88 8.63 -2.95 8.50
N PHE A 89 9.62 -2.13 8.24
CA PHE A 89 9.53 -1.03 7.29
C PHE A 89 10.65 -1.09 6.25
N ARG A 90 10.43 -0.44 5.11
CA ARG A 90 11.42 -0.39 4.04
C ARG A 90 12.67 0.33 4.54
N GLY A 91 13.82 -0.33 4.38
CA GLY A 91 15.11 0.13 4.85
C GLY A 91 15.49 -0.31 6.26
N ASP A 92 14.64 -1.12 6.93
CA ASP A 92 15.04 -1.71 8.19
C ASP A 92 16.20 -2.68 7.99
N ARG A 93 17.12 -2.71 8.95
CA ARG A 93 18.15 -3.74 9.03
C ARG A 93 17.56 -4.97 9.73
N VAL A 94 17.65 -6.09 9.04
CA VAL A 94 17.11 -7.36 9.51
C VAL A 94 18.12 -8.48 9.37
N GLU A 95 18.01 -9.47 10.24
CA GLU A 95 18.79 -10.70 10.20
C GLU A 95 17.92 -11.88 9.78
N VAL A 96 18.46 -12.73 8.91
CA VAL A 96 17.80 -13.94 8.44
C VAL A 96 18.06 -15.10 9.40
N LEU A 97 17.00 -15.71 9.93
CA LEU A 97 17.11 -16.77 10.94
C LEU A 97 17.18 -18.18 10.34
N VAL A 98 16.70 -18.36 9.10
CA VAL A 98 16.58 -19.68 8.46
C VAL A 98 17.03 -19.66 6.99
N GLY A 99 17.35 -20.84 6.46
CA GLY A 99 17.70 -21.01 5.05
C GLY A 99 19.19 -20.81 4.76
N LYS A 100 19.50 -20.62 3.46
CA LYS A 100 20.89 -20.56 2.95
C LYS A 100 21.69 -19.39 3.53
N ASP A 101 21.03 -18.28 3.80
CA ASP A 101 21.65 -17.03 4.24
C ASP A 101 21.44 -16.77 5.74
N LYS A 102 21.25 -17.83 6.53
CA LYS A 102 21.08 -17.73 7.99
C LYS A 102 22.26 -16.98 8.64
N GLY A 103 21.95 -16.07 9.57
CA GLY A 103 22.90 -15.23 10.30
C GLY A 103 23.39 -14.02 9.52
N LYS A 104 23.06 -13.91 8.22
CA LYS A 104 23.38 -12.72 7.44
C LYS A 104 22.36 -11.62 7.69
N GLN A 105 22.86 -10.39 7.66
CA GLN A 105 22.06 -9.18 7.81
C GLN A 105 21.89 -8.50 6.46
N GLY A 106 20.73 -7.89 6.26
CA GLY A 106 20.41 -7.15 5.05
C GLY A 106 19.36 -6.09 5.31
N ILE A 107 19.06 -5.32 4.26
CA ILE A 107 18.11 -4.22 4.32
C ILE A 107 16.78 -4.66 3.69
N VAL A 108 15.66 -4.34 4.34
CA VAL A 108 14.32 -4.62 3.79
C VAL A 108 14.08 -3.74 2.56
N LYS A 109 14.02 -4.36 1.38
CA LYS A 109 13.78 -3.69 0.10
C LYS A 109 12.31 -3.47 -0.18
N GLU A 110 11.50 -4.52 0.03
CA GLU A 110 10.08 -4.54 -0.32
C GLU A 110 9.25 -5.29 0.73
N ILE A 111 8.00 -4.86 0.89
CA ILE A 111 7.04 -5.43 1.85
C ILE A 111 5.79 -5.93 1.12
N TYR A 112 5.25 -7.05 1.58
CA TYR A 112 3.99 -7.65 1.13
C TYR A 112 3.17 -8.10 2.33
N GLN A 113 2.32 -7.21 2.84
CA GLN A 113 1.51 -7.48 4.03
C GLN A 113 0.45 -8.55 3.79
N GLU A 114 0.01 -8.75 2.54
CA GLU A 114 -1.01 -9.73 2.17
C GLU A 114 -0.56 -11.17 2.44
N ARG A 115 0.75 -11.38 2.60
CA ARG A 115 1.37 -12.69 2.89
C ARG A 115 2.37 -12.66 4.02
N ASN A 116 2.45 -11.57 4.76
CA ASN A 116 3.47 -11.33 5.80
C ASN A 116 4.91 -11.52 5.29
N TRP A 117 5.18 -11.08 4.06
CA TRP A 117 6.47 -11.26 3.43
C TRP A 117 7.27 -9.96 3.36
N VAL A 118 8.58 -10.11 3.45
CA VAL A 118 9.58 -9.08 3.14
C VAL A 118 10.56 -9.63 2.12
N ILE A 119 11.07 -8.76 1.26
CA ILE A 119 12.24 -9.04 0.42
C ILE A 119 13.41 -8.28 1.01
N VAL A 120 14.48 -9.01 1.29
CA VAL A 120 15.72 -8.45 1.83
C VAL A 120 16.74 -8.35 0.70
N GLU A 121 17.42 -7.21 0.61
CA GLU A 121 18.38 -6.92 -0.45
C GLU A 121 19.53 -7.93 -0.47
N GLY A 122 19.75 -8.56 -1.64
CA GLY A 122 20.87 -9.49 -1.86
C GLY A 122 20.79 -10.84 -1.13
N LEU A 123 19.77 -11.06 -0.29
CA LEU A 123 19.61 -12.29 0.50
C LEU A 123 18.47 -13.17 -0.01
N ASN A 124 18.54 -14.47 0.29
CA ASN A 124 17.58 -15.48 -0.14
C ASN A 124 17.34 -15.44 -1.67
N THR A 125 18.43 -15.39 -2.44
CA THR A 125 18.37 -15.21 -3.89
C THR A 125 18.28 -16.54 -4.63
N LYS A 126 17.58 -16.53 -5.77
CA LYS A 126 17.60 -17.62 -6.74
C LYS A 126 18.06 -17.13 -8.11
N LEU A 127 18.78 -17.96 -8.84
CA LEU A 127 19.15 -17.66 -10.23
C LEU A 127 17.92 -17.82 -11.12
N LYS A 128 17.58 -16.78 -11.88
CA LYS A 128 16.51 -16.80 -12.87
C LYS A 128 17.04 -16.32 -14.21
N CYS A 129 16.69 -17.05 -15.27
CA CYS A 129 17.02 -16.63 -16.63
C CYS A 129 16.03 -15.56 -17.10
N HIS A 130 16.55 -14.45 -17.63
CA HIS A 130 15.80 -13.33 -18.18
C HIS A 130 16.04 -13.19 -19.68
N LYS A 131 15.01 -12.69 -20.39
CA LYS A 131 15.04 -12.39 -21.84
C LYS A 131 15.43 -13.58 -22.73
N MET A 132 15.19 -14.82 -22.29
CA MET A 132 15.41 -16.01 -23.13
C MET A 132 14.52 -15.95 -24.38
N GLY A 133 15.12 -16.15 -25.56
CA GLY A 133 14.44 -16.12 -26.85
C GLY A 133 15.05 -17.08 -27.84
N LYS A 134 14.46 -17.22 -29.04
CA LYS A 134 14.89 -18.23 -30.03
C LYS A 134 16.37 -18.13 -30.45
N LYS A 135 16.94 -16.92 -30.47
CA LYS A 135 18.34 -16.66 -30.87
C LYS A 135 19.25 -16.25 -29.71
N TYR A 136 18.71 -16.09 -28.50
CA TYR A 136 19.44 -15.55 -27.35
C TYR A 136 19.21 -16.45 -26.13
N LEU A 137 20.29 -17.00 -25.59
CA LEU A 137 20.28 -17.96 -24.48
C LEU A 137 19.77 -17.34 -23.16
N GLY A 138 19.63 -16.01 -23.09
CA GLY A 138 19.18 -15.28 -21.91
C GLY A 138 20.32 -14.92 -20.96
N VAL A 139 20.03 -14.09 -19.96
CA VAL A 139 20.97 -13.74 -18.89
C VAL A 139 20.44 -14.27 -17.56
N TYR A 140 21.28 -14.99 -16.82
CA TYR A 140 20.97 -15.38 -15.45
C TYR A 140 21.22 -14.19 -14.53
N MET A 141 20.17 -13.78 -13.80
CA MET A 141 20.28 -12.78 -12.75
C MET A 141 19.81 -13.38 -11.43
N GLN A 142 20.43 -12.95 -10.33
CA GLN A 142 19.97 -13.28 -9.00
C GLN A 142 18.69 -12.48 -8.72
N GLN A 143 17.61 -13.18 -8.39
CA GLN A 143 16.35 -12.58 -7.99
C GLN A 143 16.10 -12.90 -6.52
N GLU A 144 15.93 -11.86 -5.69
CA GLU A 144 15.62 -12.02 -4.27
C GLU A 144 14.25 -12.70 -4.09
N GLN A 145 14.13 -13.57 -3.09
CA GLN A 145 12.89 -14.26 -2.75
C GLN A 145 12.33 -13.77 -1.42
N PRO A 146 10.98 -13.80 -1.27
CA PRO A 146 10.34 -13.35 -0.05
C PRO A 146 10.70 -14.24 1.13
N LEU A 147 10.84 -13.62 2.29
CA LEU A 147 10.98 -14.26 3.59
C LEU A 147 9.76 -13.93 4.45
N LEU A 148 9.33 -14.90 5.24
CA LEU A 148 8.20 -14.75 6.16
C LEU A 148 8.65 -14.04 7.43
N ILE A 149 7.96 -12.96 7.75
CA ILE A 149 8.33 -12.07 8.87
C ILE A 149 8.14 -12.74 10.24
N THR A 150 7.14 -13.61 10.38
CA THR A 150 6.79 -14.18 11.69
C THR A 150 7.81 -15.17 12.22
N SER A 151 8.64 -15.78 11.35
CA SER A 151 9.56 -16.85 11.77
C SER A 151 10.94 -16.83 11.10
N GLN A 152 11.11 -16.17 9.96
CA GLN A 152 12.33 -16.29 9.16
C GLN A 152 13.27 -15.09 9.27
N VAL A 153 12.77 -13.98 9.81
CA VAL A 153 13.49 -12.70 9.85
C VAL A 153 13.22 -11.99 11.17
N GLN A 154 14.25 -11.37 11.74
CA GLN A 154 14.14 -10.51 12.91
C GLN A 154 14.81 -9.16 12.65
N LEU A 155 14.37 -8.14 13.37
CA LEU A 155 15.00 -6.83 13.33
C LEU A 155 16.30 -6.86 14.13
N VAL A 156 17.28 -6.10 13.67
CA VAL A 156 18.58 -5.99 14.31
C VAL A 156 18.56 -4.80 15.26
N ASP A 157 19.01 -5.01 16.50
CA ASP A 157 19.21 -3.91 17.43
C ASP A 157 20.39 -3.06 16.99
N PRO A 158 20.23 -1.72 16.85
CA PRO A 158 21.29 -0.84 16.39
C PRO A 158 22.52 -0.80 17.32
N SER A 159 22.42 -1.34 18.53
CA SER A 159 23.43 -1.11 19.58
C SER A 159 24.47 -2.21 19.68
N ASP A 160 24.06 -3.45 19.48
CA ASP A 160 24.90 -4.64 19.54
C ASP A 160 24.86 -5.45 18.24
N MET A 161 24.03 -5.03 17.27
CA MET A 161 23.96 -5.63 15.95
C MET A 161 23.50 -7.09 15.97
N GLU A 162 22.74 -7.52 16.97
CA GLU A 162 22.15 -8.87 16.98
C GLU A 162 20.63 -8.83 16.74
N ALA A 163 20.09 -9.93 16.21
CA ALA A 163 18.65 -10.13 16.04
C ALA A 163 17.90 -10.02 17.38
N THR A 164 16.79 -9.27 17.38
CA THR A 164 15.95 -9.08 18.57
C THR A 164 14.45 -9.15 18.27
N PRO A 165 13.65 -9.70 19.19
CA PRO A 165 12.21 -9.50 19.18
C PRO A 165 11.89 -8.05 19.60
N ILE A 166 10.76 -7.56 19.10
CA ILE A 166 10.32 -6.17 19.29
C ILE A 166 8.94 -6.12 19.91
N GLU A 167 8.77 -5.11 20.74
CA GLU A 167 7.50 -4.68 21.27
C GLU A 167 7.22 -3.23 20.89
N TRP A 168 5.95 -2.89 20.73
CA TRP A 168 5.53 -1.50 20.56
C TRP A 168 5.25 -0.89 21.93
N ARG A 169 5.94 0.21 22.25
CA ARG A 169 5.73 1.00 23.47
C ARG A 169 5.43 2.46 23.11
N PHE A 170 4.96 3.23 24.09
CA PHE A 170 4.79 4.68 23.97
C PHE A 170 5.89 5.37 24.77
N THR A 171 6.46 6.43 24.20
CA THR A 171 7.36 7.33 24.93
C THR A 171 6.55 8.25 25.85
N GLU A 172 7.24 8.98 26.73
CA GLU A 172 6.63 10.00 27.60
C GLU A 172 5.92 11.09 26.81
N ASP A 173 6.43 11.42 25.61
CA ASP A 173 5.80 12.34 24.65
C ASP A 173 4.53 11.79 23.97
N GLY A 174 4.17 10.53 24.25
CA GLY A 174 3.05 9.83 23.61
C GLY A 174 3.33 9.30 22.21
N GLN A 175 4.59 9.32 21.75
CA GLN A 175 4.96 8.77 20.44
C GLN A 175 5.07 7.24 20.51
N ARG A 176 4.45 6.55 19.53
CA ARG A 176 4.51 5.10 19.44
C ARG A 176 5.83 4.66 18.79
N VAL A 177 6.65 3.92 19.52
CA VAL A 177 7.99 3.49 19.10
C VAL A 177 8.17 1.98 19.22
N ARG A 178 9.08 1.43 18.40
CA ARG A 178 9.52 0.03 18.50
C ARG A 178 10.65 -0.05 19.51
N VAL A 179 10.57 -0.99 20.43
CA VAL A 179 11.58 -1.22 21.46
C VAL A 179 12.12 -2.65 21.35
N SER A 180 13.44 -2.78 21.37
CA SER A 180 14.15 -4.05 21.49
C SER A 180 13.85 -4.68 22.84
N VAL A 181 13.31 -5.89 22.86
CA VAL A 181 13.03 -6.61 24.12
C VAL A 181 14.31 -6.95 24.87
N ARG A 182 15.42 -7.16 24.15
CA ARG A 182 16.70 -7.57 24.72
C ARG A 182 17.44 -6.40 25.38
N SER A 183 17.57 -5.26 24.70
CA SER A 183 18.33 -4.11 25.22
C SER A 183 17.46 -3.00 25.82
N GLY A 184 16.15 -3.04 25.58
CA GLY A 184 15.23 -1.96 25.94
C GLY A 184 15.38 -0.70 25.08
N ARG A 185 16.23 -0.71 24.04
CA ARG A 185 16.46 0.47 23.20
C ARG A 185 15.44 0.63 22.09
N ILE A 186 15.25 1.88 21.69
CA ILE A 186 14.32 2.25 20.63
C ILE A 186 14.94 1.92 19.26
N ILE A 187 14.19 1.22 18.42
CA ILE A 187 14.53 0.95 17.03
C ILE A 187 13.74 1.94 16.15
N PRO A 188 14.38 3.04 15.70
CA PRO A 188 13.67 4.08 14.94
C PRO A 188 13.15 3.52 13.62
N ILE A 189 12.05 4.09 13.13
CA ILE A 189 11.58 3.79 11.77
C ILE A 189 12.55 4.46 10.78
N PRO A 190 13.14 3.71 9.84
CA PRO A 190 14.14 4.23 8.93
C PRO A 190 13.53 5.29 8.02
N VAL A 191 14.33 6.31 7.72
CA VAL A 191 13.91 7.46 6.88
C VAL A 191 13.46 7.00 5.49
N SER A 192 14.12 5.96 4.95
CA SER A 192 13.78 5.31 3.69
C SER A 192 12.37 4.72 3.63
N SER A 193 11.72 4.50 4.78
CA SER A 193 10.31 4.08 4.81
C SER A 193 9.35 5.16 4.32
N LYS A 194 9.78 6.43 4.33
CA LYS A 194 9.00 7.58 3.86
C LYS A 194 9.21 7.86 2.37
N GLU A 195 10.22 7.26 1.75
CA GLU A 195 10.51 7.40 0.34
C GLU A 195 9.40 6.76 -0.51
N THR A 196 9.15 7.36 -1.67
CA THR A 196 8.31 6.82 -2.74
C THR A 196 9.14 6.58 -4.00
N ILE A 197 8.55 5.92 -4.99
CA ILE A 197 9.16 5.74 -6.32
C ILE A 197 9.49 7.10 -6.94
N ASP A 198 8.60 8.08 -6.75
CA ASP A 198 8.72 9.39 -7.38
C ASP A 198 9.67 10.31 -6.62
N TYR A 199 9.62 10.27 -5.28
CA TYR A 199 10.32 11.23 -4.42
C TYR A 199 11.03 10.55 -3.26
N LYS A 200 12.29 10.96 -3.03
CA LYS A 200 13.01 10.57 -1.81
C LYS A 200 12.50 11.34 -0.59
N PHE A 201 12.38 12.66 -0.74
CA PHE A 201 11.92 13.55 0.30
C PHE A 201 10.94 14.59 -0.25
N PRO A 202 9.88 14.97 0.50
CA PRO A 202 8.93 15.98 0.06
C PRO A 202 9.56 17.33 -0.30
N HIS A 203 10.59 17.76 0.44
CA HIS A 203 11.25 19.06 0.21
C HIS A 203 12.13 19.11 -1.05
N LEU A 204 12.44 17.95 -1.65
CA LEU A 204 13.18 17.90 -2.92
C LEU A 204 12.26 18.08 -4.13
N TYR A 205 10.94 18.15 -3.92
CA TYR A 205 9.98 18.40 -4.97
C TYR A 205 10.22 19.78 -5.59
N GLN A 206 10.24 19.82 -6.92
CA GLN A 206 10.29 21.06 -7.69
C GLN A 206 8.91 21.28 -8.30
N GLU A 207 8.31 22.43 -7.98
CA GLU A 207 6.99 22.82 -8.49
C GLU A 207 7.01 22.95 -10.01
N GLN A 208 6.02 22.36 -10.68
CA GLN A 208 5.84 22.46 -12.11
C GLN A 208 4.88 23.61 -12.45
N ALA A 209 4.92 24.06 -13.71
CA ALA A 209 4.08 25.16 -14.18
C ALA A 209 2.55 24.92 -14.05
N LYS A 210 2.11 23.67 -13.92
CA LYS A 210 0.70 23.29 -13.74
C LYS A 210 0.34 22.94 -12.29
N ASP A 211 1.30 23.04 -11.38
CA ASP A 211 1.06 22.74 -9.97
C ASP A 211 0.53 23.96 -9.25
N THR A 212 -0.31 23.73 -8.25
CA THR A 212 -0.79 24.77 -7.34
C THR A 212 0.32 25.12 -6.36
N THR A 213 0.60 26.41 -6.18
CA THR A 213 1.60 26.86 -5.21
C THR A 213 1.12 26.61 -3.78
N LYS A 214 2.07 26.46 -2.85
CA LYS A 214 1.75 26.31 -1.42
C LYS A 214 0.89 27.48 -0.89
N ALA A 215 1.21 28.71 -1.31
CA ALA A 215 0.50 29.91 -0.88
C ALA A 215 -0.98 29.90 -1.32
N ASP A 216 -1.25 29.42 -2.54
CA ASP A 216 -2.62 29.32 -3.04
C ASP A 216 -3.43 28.25 -2.29
N VAL A 217 -2.79 27.15 -1.90
CA VAL A 217 -3.44 26.05 -1.17
C VAL A 217 -3.73 26.42 0.29
N GLU A 218 -2.82 27.15 0.95
CA GLU A 218 -2.99 27.58 2.35
C GLU A 218 -3.98 28.75 2.50
N LYS A 219 -4.33 29.42 1.40
CA LYS A 219 -5.32 30.50 1.40
C LYS A 219 -6.70 29.96 1.78
N ILE A 220 -7.19 30.38 2.95
CA ILE A 220 -8.56 30.07 3.39
C ILE A 220 -9.54 30.86 2.52
N THR A 221 -10.23 30.16 1.62
CA THR A 221 -11.22 30.73 0.69
C THR A 221 -12.66 30.39 1.06
N PHE A 222 -12.86 29.43 1.97
CA PHE A 222 -14.17 28.99 2.39
C PHE A 222 -14.77 29.95 3.43
N ASP A 223 -15.94 30.49 3.11
CA ASP A 223 -16.75 31.32 4.00
C ASP A 223 -18.02 30.53 4.39
N PRO A 224 -18.22 30.19 5.67
CA PRO A 224 -19.37 29.39 6.09
C PRO A 224 -20.68 30.21 6.00
N ALA A 225 -21.53 29.88 5.03
CA ALA A 225 -22.85 30.49 4.84
C ALA A 225 -23.97 29.45 4.90
N LEU A 226 -25.20 29.88 5.25
CA LEU A 226 -26.42 29.06 5.19
C LEU A 226 -26.99 28.99 3.76
N LYS A 227 -26.14 28.67 2.79
CA LYS A 227 -26.49 28.53 1.36
C LYS A 227 -25.92 27.21 0.84
N THR A 228 -26.57 26.60 -0.15
CA THR A 228 -25.95 25.46 -0.86
C THR A 228 -24.89 25.97 -1.84
N PHE A 229 -24.02 25.07 -2.30
CA PHE A 229 -22.99 25.39 -3.29
C PHE A 229 -23.59 25.99 -4.58
N GLU A 230 -24.72 25.44 -5.03
CA GLU A 230 -25.42 25.92 -6.22
C GLU A 230 -25.99 27.31 -6.01
N MET A 231 -26.61 27.58 -4.86
CA MET A 231 -27.16 28.89 -4.53
C MET A 231 -26.07 29.97 -4.46
N ASP A 232 -24.94 29.67 -3.80
CA ASP A 232 -23.80 30.59 -3.71
C ASP A 232 -23.21 30.91 -5.10
N ILE A 233 -23.10 29.88 -5.96
CA ILE A 233 -22.65 30.08 -7.35
C ILE A 233 -23.64 30.92 -8.15
N MET A 234 -24.94 30.66 -8.04
CA MET A 234 -25.95 31.43 -8.76
C MET A 234 -25.88 32.91 -8.37
N GLU A 235 -25.75 33.21 -7.08
CA GLU A 235 -25.60 34.58 -6.59
C GLU A 235 -24.31 35.23 -7.09
N LYS A 236 -23.16 34.55 -6.99
CA LYS A 236 -21.86 35.03 -7.48
C LYS A 236 -21.85 35.30 -8.98
N MET A 237 -22.50 34.44 -9.77
CA MET A 237 -22.62 34.59 -11.22
C MET A 237 -23.82 35.47 -11.62
N SER A 238 -24.56 36.02 -10.67
CA SER A 238 -25.77 36.83 -10.92
C SER A 238 -26.84 36.10 -11.75
N ILE A 239 -26.92 34.78 -11.64
CA ILE A 239 -27.92 33.92 -12.30
C ILE A 239 -29.23 34.01 -11.52
N LYS A 240 -30.33 34.33 -12.21
CA LYS A 240 -31.67 34.38 -11.64
C LYS A 240 -32.50 33.21 -12.20
N GLU A 241 -33.21 32.51 -11.31
CA GLU A 241 -34.16 31.46 -11.68
C GLU A 241 -35.54 31.85 -11.18
N ASP A 242 -36.37 32.35 -12.10
CA ASP A 242 -37.72 32.82 -11.79
C ASP A 242 -38.75 31.68 -11.81
N ARG A 243 -38.37 30.49 -12.30
CA ARG A 243 -39.29 29.34 -12.36
C ARG A 243 -39.41 28.70 -10.99
N VAL A 244 -40.65 28.47 -10.57
CA VAL A 244 -40.94 27.70 -9.36
C VAL A 244 -40.96 26.19 -9.70
N PRO A 245 -40.18 25.35 -9.00
CA PRO A 245 -40.20 23.91 -9.23
C PRO A 245 -41.60 23.35 -8.94
N LYS A 246 -42.14 22.58 -9.89
CA LYS A 246 -43.45 21.93 -9.74
C LYS A 246 -43.38 20.90 -8.61
N LYS A 247 -44.48 20.78 -7.83
CA LYS A 247 -44.60 19.74 -6.81
C LYS A 247 -44.53 18.35 -7.46
N PHE A 248 -43.82 17.45 -6.80
CA PHE A 248 -43.61 16.08 -7.25
C PHE A 248 -43.76 15.14 -6.06
N TYR A 249 -44.27 13.94 -6.32
CA TYR A 249 -44.48 12.91 -5.31
C TYR A 249 -43.28 11.97 -5.29
N TRP A 250 -42.79 11.65 -4.10
CA TRP A 250 -41.80 10.59 -3.88
C TRP A 250 -42.51 9.42 -3.21
N TYR A 251 -42.43 8.23 -3.81
CA TYR A 251 -43.03 7.00 -3.31
C TYR A 251 -42.01 5.85 -3.39
#